data_AF-A0A1J3I3H0-F1
#
_entry.id   AF-A0A1J3I3H0-F1
#
_cell.length_a   1.000
_cell.length_b   1.000
_cell.length_c   1.000
_cell.angle_alpha   90.00
_cell.angle_beta   90.00
_cell.angle_gamma   90.00
#
_symmetry.space_group_name_H-M   'P 1'
#
loop_
_entity.id
_entity.type
_entity.pdbx_description
1 polymer ?
#
loop_
_entity_poly.entity_id
_entity_poly.type
_entity_poly.pdbx_seq_one_letter_code
_entity_poly.pdbx_strand_id
1 'polypeptide(L)' 'MDDFSVYGSSFSSCLSNLCRVLERCEATNLVLNWEKCNFMVQEGIVLGHKISESGIEVDKAKIEVMMQLGEPRTVKD' A
#
# COMPACT_ATOMS: atom_id res chain seq x y z
N MET A 1 -1.75 6.19 11.52
CA MET A 1 -0.76 5.35 10.79
C MET A 1 -1.26 3.95 11.02
N ASP A 2 -2.06 3.46 10.08
CA ASP A 2 -3.01 2.38 10.36
C ASP A 2 -2.81 1.18 9.42
N ASP A 3 -2.01 1.35 8.36
CA ASP A 3 -1.72 0.34 7.36
C ASP A 3 -0.30 -0.20 7.52
N PHE A 4 -0.15 -1.52 7.41
CA PHE A 4 1.14 -2.20 7.35
C PHE A 4 1.35 -2.78 5.95
N SER A 5 2.57 -2.71 5.45
CA SER A 5 2.95 -3.34 4.18
C SER A 5 4.10 -4.30 4.44
N VAL A 6 3.88 -5.56 4.06
CA VAL A 6 4.90 -6.62 4.16
C VAL A 6 5.34 -6.97 2.74
N TYR A 7 6.64 -6.91 2.50
CA TYR A 7 7.23 -7.22 1.21
C TYR A 7 8.23 -8.37 1.34
N GLY A 8 8.39 -9.13 0.26
CA GLY A 8 9.42 -10.15 0.12
C GLY A 8 9.74 -10.38 -1.35
N SER A 9 11.02 -10.65 -1.65
CA SER A 9 11.50 -10.93 -3.01
C SER A 9 11.02 -12.28 -3.57
N SER A 10 10.44 -13.13 -2.73
CA SER A 10 9.82 -14.40 -3.11
C SER A 10 8.61 -14.69 -2.22
N PHE A 11 7.72 -15.58 -2.66
CA PHE A 11 6.56 -16.00 -1.88
C PHE A 11 6.95 -16.53 -0.49
N SER A 12 7.99 -17.37 -0.42
CA SER A 12 8.49 -17.91 0.84
C SER A 12 9.03 -16.81 1.78
N SER A 13 9.79 -15.85 1.24
CA SER A 13 10.29 -14.73 2.03
C SER A 13 9.15 -13.82 2.50
N CYS A 14 8.16 -13.56 1.66
CA CYS A 14 7.00 -12.75 2.02
C CYS A 14 6.18 -13.43 3.13
N LEU A 15 5.95 -14.74 3.02
CA LEU A 15 5.28 -15.54 4.04
C LEU A 15 6.02 -15.54 5.37
N SER A 16 7.34 -15.72 5.35
CA SER A 16 8.16 -15.66 6.56
C SER A 16 8.09 -14.28 7.22
N ASN A 17 8.16 -13.20 6.43
CA ASN A 17 8.02 -11.84 6.95
C ASN A 17 6.60 -11.58 7.51
N LEU A 18 5.56 -12.08 6.85
CA LEU A 18 4.18 -11.94 7.31
C LEU A 18 3.98 -12.66 8.65
N CYS A 19 4.47 -13.89 8.80
CA CYS A 19 4.41 -14.62 10.07
C CYS A 19 5.05 -13.82 11.20
N ARG A 20 6.25 -13.24 10.98
CA ARG A 20 6.93 -12.41 11.99
C ARG A 20 6.15 -11.16 12.37
N VAL A 21 5.42 -10.56 11.43
CA VAL A 21 4.55 -9.40 11.72
C VAL A 21 3.34 -9.86 12.54
N LEU A 22 2.69 -10.96 12.17
CA LEU A 22 1.54 -11.50 12.88
C LEU A 22 1.88 -11.91 14.32
N GLU A 23 3.01 -12.58 14.54
CA GLU A 23 3.52 -12.91 15.89
C GLU A 23 3.71 -11.65 16.74
N ARG A 24 4.17 -10.56 16.13
CA ARG A 24 4.36 -9.27 16.83
C ARG A 24 3.03 -8.54 17.06
N CYS A 25 2.06 -8.67 16.16
CA CYS A 25 0.69 -8.19 16.39
C CYS A 25 0.05 -8.92 17.57
N GLU A 26 0.21 -10.25 17.65
CA GLU A 26 -0.27 -11.05 18.78
C GLU A 26 0.40 -10.61 20.10
N ALA A 27 1.73 -10.47 20.11
CA ALA A 27 2.47 -10.04 21.30
C ALA A 27 2.12 -8.62 21.78
N THR A 28 1.59 -7.77 20.90
CA THR A 28 1.19 -6.39 21.21
C THR A 28 -0.32 -6.22 21.40
N ASN A 29 -1.09 -7.31 21.40
CA ASN A 29 -2.56 -7.32 21.41
C ASN A 29 -3.20 -6.46 20.30
N LEU A 30 -2.55 -6.40 19.13
CA LEU A 30 -3.03 -5.66 17.98
C LEU A 30 -3.95 -6.55 17.14
N VAL A 31 -5.21 -6.14 16.99
CA VAL A 31 -6.20 -6.88 16.21
C VAL A 31 -6.23 -6.35 14.77
N LEU A 32 -5.98 -7.22 13.81
CA LEU A 32 -6.06 -6.90 12.39
C LEU A 32 -7.51 -7.08 11.90
N ASN A 33 -7.99 -6.14 11.08
CA ASN A 33 -9.27 -6.30 10.40
C ASN A 33 -9.09 -7.13 9.13
N TRP A 34 -9.46 -8.40 9.19
CA TRP A 34 -9.32 -9.35 8.09
C TRP A 34 -10.05 -8.92 6.80
N GLU A 35 -11.18 -8.20 6.90
CA GLU A 35 -11.92 -7.71 5.72
C GLU A 35 -11.16 -6.62 4.94
N LYS A 36 -10.23 -5.92 5.61
CA LYS A 36 -9.41 -4.86 5.01
C LYS A 36 -8.00 -5.31 4.66
N CYS A 37 -7.59 -6.50 5.11
CA CYS A 37 -6.25 -7.02 4.85
C CYS A 37 -6.18 -7.66 3.46
N ASN A 38 -5.20 -7.22 2.66
CA ASN A 38 -4.85 -7.85 1.40
C ASN A 38 -3.58 -8.68 1.61
N PHE A 39 -3.66 -10.00 1.39
CA PHE A 39 -2.55 -10.93 1.61
C PHE A 39 -2.04 -11.52 0.30
N MET A 40 -0.72 -11.68 0.21
CA MET A 40 -0.05 -12.39 -0.90
C MET A 40 -0.45 -11.89 -2.30
N VAL A 41 -0.64 -10.59 -2.43
CA VAL A 41 -0.92 -9.93 -3.71
C VAL A 41 0.39 -9.51 -4.38
N GLN A 42 0.44 -9.58 -5.71
CA GLN A 42 1.60 -9.09 -6.49
C GLN A 42 1.58 -7.56 -6.64
N GLU A 43 0.40 -6.96 -6.54
CA GLU A 43 0.20 -5.52 -6.56
C GLU A 43 -0.82 -5.12 -5.48
N GLY A 44 -0.64 -3.94 -4.88
CA GLY A 44 -1.53 -3.45 -3.84
C GLY A 44 -1.49 -1.93 -3.73
N ILE A 45 -2.49 -1.35 -3.08
CA ILE A 45 -2.54 0.09 -2.83
C ILE A 45 -2.07 0.34 -1.40
N VAL A 46 -1.05 1.18 -1.25
CA VAL A 46 -0.50 1.60 0.04
C VAL A 46 -0.44 3.12 0.05
N LEU A 47 -1.09 3.76 1.02
CA LEU A 47 -1.17 5.22 1.14
C LEU A 47 -1.69 5.92 -0.14
N GLY A 48 -2.54 5.24 -0.92
CA GLY A 48 -3.07 5.78 -2.20
C GLY A 48 -2.05 5.77 -3.35
N HIS A 49 -1.01 4.94 -3.26
CA HIS A 49 -0.07 4.62 -4.34
C HIS A 49 -0.17 3.14 -4.68
N LYS A 50 -0.13 2.82 -5.97
CA LYS A 50 -0.09 1.43 -6.43
C LYS A 50 1.35 0.94 -6.34
N ILE A 51 1.58 -0.10 -5.56
CA ILE A 51 2.88 -0.77 -5.46
C ILE A 51 2.81 -2.07 -6.25
N SER A 52 3.77 -2.28 -7.13
CA SER A 52 3.96 -3.51 -7.92
C SER A 52 5.44 -3.88 -7.96
N GLU A 53 5.78 -5.01 -8.60
CA GLU A 53 7.18 -5.38 -8.86
C GLU A 53 7.93 -4.32 -9.66
N SER A 54 7.23 -3.60 -10.55
CA SER A 54 7.78 -2.51 -11.37
C SER A 54 8.10 -1.25 -10.56
N GLY A 55 7.70 -1.19 -9.29
CA GLY A 55 7.94 -0.08 -8.38
C GLY A 55 6.66 0.57 -7.86
N ILE A 56 6.77 1.85 -7.48
CA ILE A 56 5.66 2.65 -6.99
C ILE A 56 5.06 3.41 -8.17
N GLU A 57 3.86 3.03 -8.57
CA GLU A 57 3.06 3.74 -9.56
C GLU A 57 2.08 4.71 -8.88
N VAL A 58 1.95 5.89 -9.47
CA VAL A 58 0.92 6.84 -9.06
C VAL A 58 -0.42 6.34 -9.56
N ASP A 59 -1.45 6.42 -8.71
CA ASP A 59 -2.82 6.06 -9.08
C ASP A 59 -3.24 6.78 -10.37
N LYS A 60 -3.73 6.02 -11.35
CA LYS A 60 -4.21 6.54 -12.63
C LYS A 60 -5.30 7.59 -12.44
N ALA A 61 -6.15 7.45 -11.41
CA ALA A 61 -7.18 8.43 -11.11
C ALA A 61 -6.57 9.80 -10.72
N LYS A 62 -5.45 9.82 -10.00
CA LYS A 62 -4.73 11.08 -9.70
C LYS A 62 -4.08 11.68 -10.94
N ILE A 63 -3.53 10.84 -11.83
CA ILE A 63 -2.97 11.29 -13.11
C ILE A 63 -4.06 11.95 -13.96
N GLU A 64 -5.23 11.32 -14.06
CA GLU A 64 -6.35 11.83 -14.85
C GLU A 64 -6.88 13.16 -14.30
N VAL A 65 -6.98 13.30 -12.97
CA VAL A 65 -7.31 14.57 -12.31
C VAL A 65 -6.26 15.64 -12.60
N MET A 66 -4.96 15.31 -12.52
CA MET A 66 -3.89 16.26 -12.86
C MET A 66 -3.90 16.66 -14.34
N MET A 67 -4.26 15.76 -15.26
CA MET A 67 -4.38 16.08 -16.69
C MET A 67 -5.60 16.97 -16.98
N GLN A 68 -6.66 16.86 -16.18
CA GLN A 68 -7.85 17.71 -16.28
C GLN A 68 -7.71 19.04 -15.52
N LEU A 69 -6.70 19.18 -14.66
CA LEU A 69 -6.41 20.42 -13.97
C LEU A 69 -5.93 21.47 -14.98
N GLY A 70 -6.69 22.56 -15.11
CA GLY A 70 -6.28 23.71 -15.91
C GLY A 70 -5.08 24.41 -15.29
N GLU A 71 -4.38 25.22 -16.11
CA GLU A 71 -3.25 26.02 -15.62
C GLU A 71 -3.68 26.88 -14.41
N PRO A 72 -2.96 26.80 -13.27
CA PRO A 72 -3.25 27.62 -12.10
C PRO A 72 -3.20 29.09 -12.49
N ARG A 73 -4.32 29.80 -12.32
CA ARG A 73 -4.42 31.22 -12.69
C ARG A 73 -4.05 32.14 -11.52
N THR A 74 -3.99 31.61 -10.31
CA THR A 74 -3.69 32.38 -9.11
C THR A 74 -2.75 31.61 -8.19
N VAL A 75 -2.04 32.33 -7.31
CA VAL A 75 -1.10 31.74 -6.33
C VAL A 75 -1.80 30.84 -5.29
N LYS A 76 -3.14 30.85 -5.25
CA LYS A 76 -3.95 30.03 -4.33
C LYS A 76 -4.48 28.75 -4.98
N ASP A 77 -4.27 28.58 -6.29
CA ASP A 77 -4.60 27.37 -7.04
C ASP A 77 -3.40 26.42 -7.10
#